data_AF-A0A0F8Z4M9-F1
#
_entry.id   AF-A0A0F8Z4M9-F1
#
_cell.length_a   1.000
_cell.length_b   1.000
_cell.length_c   1.000
_cell.angle_alpha   90.00
_cell.angle_beta   90.00
_cell.angle_gamma   90.00
#
_symmetry.space_group_name_H-M   'P 1'
#
loop_
_entity.id
_entity.type
_entity.pdbx_description
1 polymer ?
#
loop_
_entity_poly.entity_id
_entity_poly.type
_entity_poly.pdbx_seq_one_letter_code
_entity_poly.pdbx_strand_id
1 'polypeptide(L)' 'MKEDLPHFLRENYLGGKGIGTYLHCRENPADMDALSPDNKMIIAVGPAAGTPVPTATRAGL' A
#
# COMPACT_ATOMS: atom_id res chain seq x y z
N MET A 1 15.05 0.80 -6.67
CA MET A 1 14.28 1.12 -7.90
C MET A 1 13.04 1.87 -7.46
N LYS A 2 12.63 2.92 -8.17
CA LYS A 2 11.40 3.67 -7.86
C LYS A 2 10.35 3.28 -8.90
N GLU A 3 9.16 2.91 -8.45
CA GLU A 3 8.02 2.62 -9.31
C GLU A 3 7.06 3.81 -9.32
N ASP A 4 6.52 4.13 -10.48
CA ASP A 4 5.52 5.19 -10.61
C ASP A 4 4.12 4.62 -10.37
N LEU A 5 3.40 5.24 -9.43
CA LEU A 5 2.00 4.90 -9.17
C LEU A 5 1.07 5.65 -10.14
N PRO A 6 0.11 4.93 -10.77
CA PRO A 6 -0.94 5.53 -11.57
C PRO A 6 -1.65 6.70 -10.86
N HIS A 7 -1.97 7.76 -11.60
CA HIS A 7 -2.54 8.97 -11.04
C HIS A 7 -3.85 8.72 -10.28
N PHE A 8 -4.74 7.92 -10.88
CA PHE A 8 -6.07 7.63 -10.32
C PHE A 8 -6.01 6.99 -8.92
N LEU A 9 -4.91 6.31 -8.56
CA LEU A 9 -4.79 5.71 -7.24
C LEU A 9 -4.71 6.75 -6.13
N ARG A 10 -4.11 7.91 -6.41
CA ARG A 10 -4.02 9.01 -5.43
C ARG A 10 -5.38 9.63 -5.21
N GLU A 11 -6.16 9.82 -6.26
CA GLU A 11 -7.49 10.43 -6.19
C GLU A 11 -8.52 9.50 -5.54
N ASN A 12 -8.49 8.20 -5.87
CA ASN A 12 -9.50 7.25 -5.42
C ASN A 12 -9.17 6.56 -4.09
N TYR A 13 -7.89 6.41 -3.76
CA TYR A 13 -7.45 5.64 -2.57
C TYR A 13 -6.58 6.44 -1.60
N LEU A 14 -6.21 7.68 -1.93
CA LEU A 14 -5.48 8.65 -1.09
C LEU A 14 -4.03 8.25 -0.69
N GLY A 15 -3.82 7.04 -0.20
CA GLY A 15 -2.54 6.49 0.27
C GLY A 15 -2.73 5.41 1.33
N GLY A 16 -1.63 5.00 1.99
CA GLY A 16 -1.67 4.04 3.08
C GLY A 16 -2.40 2.75 2.72
N LYS A 17 -3.33 2.32 3.58
CA LYS A 17 -4.10 1.08 3.39
C LYS A 17 -4.87 1.04 2.07
N GLY A 18 -5.39 2.16 1.57
CA GLY A 18 -6.15 2.15 0.31
C GLY A 18 -5.30 1.67 -0.86
N ILE A 19 -4.13 2.29 -1.06
CA ILE A 19 -3.17 1.86 -2.08
C ILE A 19 -2.59 0.48 -1.74
N GLY A 20 -2.30 0.21 -0.47
CA GLY A 20 -1.78 -1.09 -0.02
C GLY A 20 -2.71 -2.25 -0.39
N THR A 21 -4.01 -2.11 -0.12
CA THR A 21 -5.03 -3.11 -0.47
C THR A 21 -5.20 -3.22 -1.98
N TYR A 22 -5.20 -2.12 -2.74
CA TYR A 22 -5.25 -2.19 -4.21
C TYR A 22 -4.09 -3.04 -4.76
N LEU A 23 -2.87 -2.77 -4.30
CA LEU A 23 -1.68 -3.52 -4.71
C LEU A 23 -1.78 -4.98 -4.24
N HIS A 24 -2.26 -5.24 -3.03
CA HIS A 24 -2.42 -6.61 -2.52
C HIS A 24 -3.36 -7.42 -3.41
N CYS A 25 -4.54 -6.88 -3.73
CA CYS A 25 -5.50 -7.54 -4.61
C CYS A 25 -4.99 -7.71 -6.05
N ARG A 26 -4.11 -6.82 -6.51
CA ARG A 26 -3.53 -6.89 -7.87
C ARG A 26 -2.40 -7.92 -7.96
N GLU A 27 -1.55 -7.98 -6.95
CA GLU A 27 -0.30 -8.74 -6.99
C GLU A 27 -0.40 -10.14 -6.38
N ASN A 28 -1.34 -10.34 -5.45
CA ASN A 28 -1.53 -11.60 -4.76
C ASN A 28 -2.88 -12.23 -5.16
N PRO A 29 -2.88 -13.34 -5.91
CA PRO A 29 -4.08 -14.14 -6.20
C PRO A 29 -4.76 -14.61 -4.91
N ALA A 30 -6.09 -14.73 -4.94
CA ALA A 30 -6.88 -15.08 -3.75
C ALA A 30 -6.51 -16.44 -3.14
N ASP A 31 -6.12 -17.40 -3.98
CA ASP A 31 -5.82 -18.78 -3.57
C ASP A 31 -4.32 -19.01 -3.29
N MET A 32 -3.53 -17.94 -3.18
CA MET A 32 -2.09 -18.02 -2.90
C MET A 32 -1.82 -18.48 -1.47
N ASP A 33 -0.86 -19.39 -1.29
CA ASP A 33 -0.35 -19.72 0.04
C ASP A 33 0.27 -18.48 0.69
N ALA A 34 -0.23 -18.14 1.89
CA ALA A 34 0.19 -16.97 2.64
C ALA A 34 1.69 -16.97 2.99
N LEU A 35 2.33 -18.13 3.09
CA LEU A 35 3.76 -18.26 3.39
C LEU A 35 4.63 -18.50 2.16
N SER A 36 4.03 -18.53 0.96
CA SER A 36 4.79 -18.65 -0.28
C SER A 36 5.75 -17.47 -0.46
N PRO A 37 6.96 -17.70 -0.98
CA PRO A 37 7.86 -16.61 -1.38
C PRO A 37 7.24 -15.68 -2.44
N ASP A 38 6.19 -16.13 -3.14
CA ASP A 38 5.48 -15.33 -4.13
C ASP A 38 4.48 -14.34 -3.51
N ASN A 39 4.10 -14.52 -2.22
CA ASN A 39 3.20 -13.62 -1.53
C ASN A 39 3.88 -12.30 -1.19
N LYS A 40 3.43 -11.22 -1.84
CA LYS A 40 4.00 -9.90 -1.63
C LYS A 40 3.45 -9.29 -0.33
N MET A 41 4.33 -9.13 0.65
CA MET A 41 4.07 -8.31 1.82
C MET A 41 4.12 -6.82 1.46
N ILE A 42 3.04 -6.11 1.69
CA ILE A 42 2.92 -4.69 1.36
C ILE A 42 2.88 -3.87 2.63
N ILE A 43 3.85 -2.97 2.80
CA ILE A 43 3.87 -2.00 3.89
C ILE A 43 3.61 -0.63 3.27
N ALA A 44 2.48 -0.02 3.61
CA ALA A 44 2.05 1.23 3.00
C ALA A 44 1.89 2.34 4.04
N VAL A 45 2.50 3.50 3.79
CA VAL A 45 2.35 4.69 4.63
C VAL A 45 1.27 5.62 4.09
N GLY A 46 0.58 6.32 5.00
CA GLY A 46 -0.39 7.35 4.61
C GLY A 46 0.27 8.57 3.95
N PRO A 47 -0.51 9.41 3.24
CA PRO A 47 0.04 10.58 2.52
C PRO A 47 0.65 11.64 3.44
N ALA A 48 0.24 11.69 4.71
CA ALA A 48 0.79 12.61 5.70
C ALA A 48 2.05 12.08 6.41
N ALA A 49 2.48 10.84 6.12
CA ALA A 49 3.69 10.29 6.72
C ALA A 49 4.91 11.13 6.36
N GLY A 50 5.73 11.46 7.36
CA GLY A 50 6.90 12.33 7.19
C GLY A 50 6.57 13.82 7.14
N THR A 51 5.31 14.22 7.37
CA THR A 51 4.92 15.64 7.49
C THR A 51 4.77 16.05 8.96
N PRO A 52 4.68 17.36 9.27
CA PRO A 52 4.43 17.86 10.63
C PRO A 52 3.01 17.62 11.16
N VAL A 53 2.12 16.98 10.40
CA VAL A 53 0.74 16.72 10.83
C VAL A 53 0.78 15.86 12.11
N PRO A 54 0.15 16.30 13.22
CA PRO A 54 0.21 15.57 14.48
C PRO A 54 -0.27 14.12 14.30
N THR A 55 0.47 13.18 14.89
CA THR A 55 0.15 11.74 14.90
C THR A 55 0.17 11.03 13.53
N ALA A 56 0.70 11.66 12.49
CA ALA A 56 0.83 11.08 11.14
C ALA A 56 1.95 10.03 11.02
N THR A 57 1.97 9.04 11.91
CA THR A 57 3.02 8.01 12.03
C THR A 57 2.52 6.59 11.73
N ARG A 58 1.28 6.46 11.25
CA ARG A 58 0.63 5.17 11.01
C ARG A 58 1.10 4.53 9.71
N ALA A 59 1.37 3.22 9.78
CA ALA A 59 1.54 2.35 8.62
C ALA A 59 0.35 1.37 8.51
N GLY A 60 -0.04 1.07 7.28
CA GLY A 60 -0.92 -0.03 6.93
C GLY A 60 -0.09 -1.27 6.59
N LEU A 61 -0.53 -2.40 7.12
CA LEU A 61 -0.18 -3.74 6.70
C LEU A 61 -1.36 -4.30 5.90
#